data_AF-A0A969HP02-F1
#
_entry.id   AF-A0A969HP02-F1
#
_cell.length_a   1.000
_cell.length_b   1.000
_cell.length_c   1.000
_cell.angle_alpha   90.00
_cell.angle_beta   90.00
_cell.angle_gamma   90.00
#
_symmetry.space_group_name_H-M   'P 1'
#
loop_
_entity.id
_entity.type
_entity.pdbx_description
1 polymer ?
#
loop_
_entity_poly.entity_id
_entity_poly.type
_entity_poly.pdbx_seq_one_letter_code
_entity_poly.pdbx_strand_id
1 'polypeptide(L)'
;MPDTCFRPKLKVTMQEMQLILQQSIEKLKQPTGRAVRILILTFNGILILGMVFYVLIGQFTEGFPFPSYFYFFTLMLPPVVINAISLIYNLGVITGRIPRHGRYDRLSILLSVLPFMILIAVNLAGFQNSAIDLMITNFALSYSIIYVGLFTIGRLGIVIWYAVVLVLLIITTTIKGWDYEYHFLTNREALEYQERLAAGDPAALAREEQLWQEGKRHTTRARYVIVWLIFMSFGVFVALSQANLIKRIQWMLPEVIKDIDLARQKSVQMTLILEKEFEMKNGNRHCGKNRQRAYELYVGGYSQK
;
A
#
# COMPACT_ATOMS: atom_id res chain seq x y z
N MET A 1 37.17 -39.85 -36.57
CA MET A 1 37.03 -39.38 -35.17
C MET A 1 36.59 -37.93 -35.23
N PRO A 2 35.42 -37.59 -34.65
CA PRO A 2 35.44 -37.00 -33.30
C PRO A 2 34.24 -37.46 -32.44
N ASP A 3 34.51 -38.25 -31.40
CA ASP A 3 33.50 -38.70 -30.40
C ASP A 3 33.92 -38.31 -28.97
N THR A 4 34.55 -37.16 -28.81
CA THR A 4 34.80 -36.56 -27.51
C THR A 4 33.96 -35.30 -27.34
N CYS A 5 33.41 -35.10 -26.15
CA CYS A 5 32.89 -33.81 -25.63
C CYS A 5 31.42 -33.40 -25.84
N PHE A 6 30.45 -34.30 -26.09
CA PHE A 6 29.03 -33.90 -25.95
C PHE A 6 28.48 -33.97 -24.50
N ARG A 7 29.06 -34.84 -23.65
CA ARG A 7 28.64 -35.02 -22.24
C ARG A 7 28.78 -33.77 -21.34
N PRO A 8 29.90 -33.03 -21.31
CA PRO A 8 30.06 -31.93 -20.37
C PRO A 8 29.24 -30.69 -20.76
N LYS A 9 29.18 -30.34 -22.05
CA LYS A 9 28.43 -29.16 -22.52
C LYS A 9 26.92 -29.26 -22.27
N LEU A 10 26.31 -30.43 -22.45
CA LEU A 10 24.89 -30.65 -22.21
C LEU A 10 24.52 -30.64 -20.72
N LYS A 11 25.38 -31.20 -19.85
CA LYS A 11 25.18 -31.18 -18.39
C LYS A 11 25.32 -29.76 -17.81
N VAL A 12 26.30 -28.99 -18.28
CA VAL A 12 26.55 -27.60 -17.84
C VAL A 12 25.39 -26.68 -18.24
N THR A 13 24.94 -26.73 -19.50
CA THR A 13 23.80 -25.91 -19.96
C THR A 13 22.48 -26.25 -19.27
N MET A 14 22.23 -27.53 -18.93
CA MET A 14 21.05 -27.91 -18.16
C MET A 14 21.12 -27.50 -16.68
N GLN A 15 22.30 -27.56 -16.06
CA GLN A 15 22.49 -27.08 -14.69
C GLN A 15 22.33 -25.55 -14.60
N GLU A 16 22.84 -24.81 -15.58
CA GLU A 16 22.63 -23.36 -15.68
C GLU A 16 21.14 -23.02 -15.88
N MET A 17 20.44 -23.75 -16.74
CA MET A 17 19.00 -23.56 -16.96
C MET A 17 18.20 -23.87 -15.68
N GLN A 18 18.55 -24.92 -14.94
CA GLN A 18 17.93 -25.25 -13.66
C GLN A 18 18.19 -24.19 -12.59
N LEU A 19 19.41 -23.66 -12.52
CA LEU A 19 19.77 -22.57 -11.61
C LEU A 19 18.99 -21.28 -11.94
N ILE A 20 18.88 -20.92 -13.22
CA ILE A 20 18.12 -19.74 -13.69
C ILE A 20 16.62 -19.91 -13.38
N LEU A 21 16.06 -21.10 -13.60
CA LEU A 21 14.66 -21.40 -13.26
C LEU A 21 14.43 -21.31 -11.74
N GLN A 22 15.34 -21.86 -10.93
CA GLN A 22 15.25 -21.80 -9.48
C GLN A 22 15.36 -20.36 -8.95
N GLN A 23 16.31 -19.57 -9.47
CA GLN A 23 16.41 -18.15 -9.16
C GLN A 23 15.18 -17.36 -9.62
N SER A 24 14.58 -17.72 -10.76
CA SER A 24 13.37 -17.08 -11.26
C SER A 24 12.15 -17.42 -10.40
N ILE A 25 12.00 -18.68 -9.98
CA ILE A 25 10.98 -19.11 -9.01
C ILE A 25 11.14 -18.36 -7.68
N GLU A 26 12.37 -18.23 -7.19
CA GLU A 26 12.65 -17.58 -5.92
C GLU A 26 12.37 -16.07 -5.99
N LYS A 27 12.74 -15.42 -7.10
CA LYS A 27 12.36 -14.03 -7.42
C LYS A 27 10.85 -13.85 -7.60
N LEU A 28 10.15 -14.86 -8.12
CA LEU A 28 8.68 -14.88 -8.28
C LEU A 28 7.93 -15.23 -7.00
N LYS A 29 8.54 -15.93 -6.03
CA LYS A 29 7.93 -16.24 -4.71
C LYS A 29 8.06 -15.10 -3.70
N GLN A 30 9.09 -14.28 -3.82
CA GLN A 30 9.34 -13.14 -2.94
C GLN A 30 8.42 -11.89 -3.08
N PRO A 31 7.69 -11.60 -4.18
CA PRO A 31 7.23 -10.25 -4.44
C PRO A 31 5.88 -9.89 -3.77
N THR A 32 5.07 -10.83 -3.27
CA THR A 32 3.77 -10.47 -2.70
C THR A 32 3.83 -10.16 -1.21
N GLY A 33 4.46 -11.01 -0.40
CA GLY A 33 4.54 -10.79 1.06
C GLY A 33 5.45 -9.65 1.46
N ARG A 34 6.60 -9.51 0.79
CA ARG A 34 7.59 -8.46 1.11
C ARG A 34 7.13 -7.09 0.59
N ALA A 35 6.53 -7.01 -0.60
CA ALA A 35 6.03 -5.74 -1.13
C ALA A 35 4.86 -5.20 -0.32
N VAL A 36 3.90 -6.04 0.08
CA VAL A 36 2.80 -5.62 0.98
C VAL A 36 3.35 -5.10 2.31
N ARG A 37 4.37 -5.76 2.86
CA ARG A 37 4.98 -5.33 4.11
C ARG A 37 5.74 -4.00 3.98
N ILE A 38 6.46 -3.81 2.88
CA ILE A 38 7.12 -2.53 2.56
C ILE A 38 6.06 -1.43 2.40
N LEU A 39 4.97 -1.70 1.67
CA LEU A 39 3.86 -0.76 1.52
C LEU A 39 3.30 -0.33 2.87
N ILE A 40 3.06 -1.27 3.78
CA ILE A 40 2.55 -0.98 5.14
C ILE A 40 3.56 -0.18 5.96
N LEU A 41 4.85 -0.54 5.89
CA LEU A 41 5.91 0.21 6.56
C LEU A 41 5.97 1.66 6.07
N THR A 42 5.96 1.86 4.75
CA THR A 42 5.96 3.18 4.14
C THR A 42 4.70 3.97 4.51
N PHE A 43 3.53 3.33 4.44
CA PHE A 43 2.26 3.96 4.81
C PHE A 43 2.24 4.40 6.27
N ASN A 44 2.59 3.52 7.21
CA ASN A 44 2.61 3.83 8.63
C ASN A 44 3.66 4.91 8.93
N GLY A 45 4.82 4.84 8.29
CA GLY A 45 5.89 5.84 8.45
C GLY A 45 5.43 7.23 7.99
N ILE A 46 4.81 7.32 6.81
CA ILE A 46 4.27 8.58 6.27
C ILE A 46 3.17 9.13 7.18
N LEU A 47 2.27 8.28 7.67
CA LEU A 47 1.18 8.72 8.54
C LEU A 47 1.69 9.27 9.87
N ILE A 48 2.60 8.54 10.53
CA ILE A 48 3.21 8.99 11.79
C ILE A 48 3.95 10.30 11.57
N LEU A 49 4.79 10.37 10.53
CA LEU A 49 5.57 11.56 10.22
C LEU A 49 4.68 12.75 9.87
N GLY A 50 3.70 12.55 9.00
CA GLY A 50 2.72 13.56 8.62
C GLY A 50 1.94 14.08 9.83
N MET A 51 1.68 13.21 10.82
CA MET A 51 1.03 13.61 12.04
C MET A 51 1.89 14.48 12.95
N VAL A 52 3.19 14.17 13.05
CA VAL A 52 4.14 15.04 13.76
C VAL A 52 4.18 16.41 13.09
N PHE A 53 4.28 16.46 11.75
CA PHE A 53 4.27 17.72 11.01
C PHE A 53 2.96 18.48 11.20
N TYR A 54 1.81 17.81 11.17
CA TYR A 54 0.50 18.45 11.38
C TYR A 54 0.43 19.16 12.74
N VAL A 55 0.89 18.50 13.81
CA VAL A 55 0.92 19.09 15.15
C VAL A 55 1.91 20.26 15.21
N LEU A 56 3.13 20.06 14.71
CA LEU A 56 4.16 21.09 14.79
C LEU A 56 3.74 22.35 14.01
N ILE A 57 3.35 22.18 12.74
CA ILE A 57 2.91 23.29 11.90
C ILE A 57 1.71 23.98 12.54
N GLY A 58 0.71 23.22 12.98
CA GLY A 58 -0.47 23.80 13.62
C GLY A 58 -0.15 24.54 14.92
N GLN A 59 0.82 24.08 15.72
CA GLN A 59 1.30 24.83 16.88
C GLN A 59 2.01 26.12 16.50
N PHE A 60 2.78 26.12 15.40
CA PHE A 60 3.42 27.32 14.88
C PHE A 60 2.43 28.33 14.29
N THR A 61 1.35 27.87 13.65
CA THR A 61 0.40 28.73 12.95
C THR A 61 -0.78 29.17 13.80
N GLU A 62 -1.34 28.27 14.62
CA GLU A 62 -2.55 28.52 15.43
C GLU A 62 -2.24 28.74 16.91
N GLY A 63 -1.00 28.53 17.33
CA GLY A 63 -0.58 28.63 18.73
C GLY A 63 -0.90 27.38 19.54
N PHE A 64 -0.48 27.39 20.81
CA PHE A 64 -0.60 26.25 21.69
C PHE A 64 -1.85 26.35 22.59
N PRO A 65 -2.66 25.28 22.77
CA PRO A 65 -2.49 23.93 22.24
C PRO A 65 -3.22 23.68 20.91
N PHE A 66 -2.47 23.25 19.89
CA PHE A 66 -3.04 22.71 18.65
C PHE A 66 -2.57 21.27 18.40
N PRO A 67 -3.49 20.33 18.06
CA PRO A 67 -4.93 20.46 18.23
C PRO A 67 -5.30 20.49 19.73
N SER A 68 -6.58 20.66 20.05
CA SER A 68 -7.04 20.64 21.45
C SER A 68 -6.62 19.35 22.16
N TYR A 69 -6.26 19.43 23.44
CA TYR A 69 -5.78 18.27 24.21
C TYR A 69 -6.72 17.07 24.14
N PHE A 70 -8.03 17.32 24.27
CA PHE A 70 -9.03 16.27 24.17
C PHE A 70 -8.92 15.56 22.81
N TYR A 71 -8.94 16.32 21.71
CA TYR A 71 -8.85 15.76 20.37
C TYR A 71 -7.53 15.01 20.15
N PHE A 72 -6.40 15.59 20.59
CA PHE A 72 -5.09 14.98 20.48
C PHE A 72 -5.03 13.61 21.19
N PHE A 73 -5.36 13.56 22.48
CA PHE A 73 -5.19 12.33 23.27
C PHE A 73 -6.24 11.27 22.97
N THR A 74 -7.46 11.65 22.63
CA THR A 74 -8.58 10.70 22.49
C THR A 74 -8.78 10.19 21.07
N LEU A 75 -8.61 11.06 20.06
CA LEU A 75 -8.90 10.73 18.67
C LEU A 75 -7.64 10.56 17.86
N MET A 76 -6.65 11.42 18.09
CA MET A 76 -5.50 11.57 17.20
C MET A 76 -4.34 10.62 17.55
N LEU A 77 -3.97 10.55 18.83
CA LEU A 77 -2.84 9.78 19.33
C LEU A 77 -3.05 8.26 19.22
N PRO A 78 -4.24 7.68 19.51
CA PRO A 78 -4.40 6.23 19.47
C PRO A 78 -4.14 5.61 18.08
N PRO A 79 -4.67 6.14 16.96
CA PRO A 79 -4.32 5.66 15.61
C PRO A 79 -2.82 5.69 15.32
N VAL A 80 -2.11 6.74 15.77
CA VAL A 80 -0.66 6.90 15.59
C VAL A 80 0.09 5.82 16.38
N VAL A 81 -0.26 5.61 17.64
CA VAL A 81 0.37 4.58 18.50
C VAL A 81 0.15 3.19 17.92
N ILE A 82 -1.07 2.87 17.50
CA ILE A 82 -1.38 1.58 16.88
C ILE A 82 -0.57 1.37 15.60
N ASN A 83 -0.41 2.41 14.78
CA ASN A 83 0.39 2.36 13.57
C ASN A 83 1.89 2.24 13.85
N ALA A 84 2.39 2.85 14.92
CA ALA A 84 3.76 2.70 15.37
C ALA A 84 4.04 1.26 15.82
N ILE A 85 3.12 0.64 16.57
CA ILE A 85 3.21 -0.78 16.94
C ILE A 85 3.26 -1.66 15.67
N SER A 86 2.37 -1.39 14.71
CA SER A 86 2.35 -2.12 13.44
C SER A 86 3.65 -1.91 12.63
N LEU A 87 4.21 -0.70 12.62
CA LEU A 87 5.49 -0.39 11.97
C LEU A 87 6.64 -1.17 12.61
N ILE A 88 6.73 -1.17 13.94
CA ILE A 88 7.75 -1.92 14.70
C ILE A 88 7.65 -3.42 14.42
N TYR A 89 6.43 -3.98 14.44
CA TYR A 89 6.20 -5.39 14.13
C TYR A 89 6.68 -5.74 12.71
N ASN A 90 6.27 -4.95 11.71
CA ASN A 90 6.64 -5.20 10.32
C ASN A 90 8.14 -5.06 10.08
N LEU A 91 8.79 -4.09 10.73
CA LEU A 91 10.23 -3.90 10.64
C LEU A 91 10.96 -5.08 11.30
N GLY A 92 10.48 -5.54 12.45
CA GLY A 92 11.01 -6.71 13.16
C GLY A 92 10.93 -8.00 12.33
N VAL A 93 9.84 -8.20 11.59
CA VAL A 93 9.72 -9.37 10.69
C VAL A 93 10.61 -9.24 9.46
N ILE A 94 10.76 -8.06 8.84
CA ILE A 94 11.68 -7.87 7.70
C ILE A 94 13.13 -8.09 8.11
N THR A 95 13.52 -7.59 9.29
CA THR A 95 14.89 -7.69 9.82
C THR A 95 15.20 -9.06 10.41
N GLY A 96 14.23 -10.00 10.44
CA GLY A 96 14.39 -11.34 10.98
C GLY A 96 14.41 -11.42 12.52
N ARG A 97 14.16 -10.30 13.22
CA ARG A 97 14.10 -10.24 14.69
C ARG A 97 12.83 -10.86 15.27
N ILE A 98 11.74 -10.85 14.50
CA ILE A 98 10.44 -11.39 14.91
C ILE A 98 10.06 -12.54 13.96
N PRO A 99 9.70 -13.73 14.47
CA PRO A 99 9.29 -14.84 13.63
C PRO A 99 7.94 -14.56 12.96
N ARG A 100 7.83 -14.94 11.69
CA ARG A 100 6.62 -14.69 10.91
C ARG A 100 5.44 -15.53 11.41
N HIS A 101 4.30 -14.89 11.65
CA HIS A 101 3.09 -15.53 12.15
C HIS A 101 1.88 -15.02 11.37
N GLY A 102 1.18 -15.90 10.65
CA GLY A 102 0.12 -15.50 9.72
C GLY A 102 -1.03 -14.71 10.34
N ARG A 103 -1.38 -14.97 11.62
CA ARG A 103 -2.41 -14.20 12.35
C ARG A 103 -1.96 -12.77 12.65
N TYR A 104 -0.72 -12.60 13.12
CA TYR A 104 -0.16 -11.29 13.43
C TYR A 104 0.15 -10.47 12.18
N ASP A 105 0.53 -11.13 11.08
CA ASP A 105 0.64 -10.50 9.76
C ASP A 105 -0.69 -9.86 9.36
N ARG A 106 -1.79 -10.63 9.44
CA ARG A 106 -3.13 -10.13 9.08
C ARG A 106 -3.61 -9.03 10.03
N LEU A 107 -3.36 -9.19 11.33
CA LEU A 107 -3.75 -8.20 12.33
C LEU A 107 -2.99 -6.88 12.11
N SER A 108 -1.68 -6.93 11.89
CA SER A 108 -0.85 -5.76 11.62
C SER A 108 -1.30 -5.00 10.37
N ILE A 109 -1.70 -5.72 9.32
CA ILE A 109 -2.30 -5.13 8.12
C ILE A 109 -3.56 -4.32 8.48
N LEU A 110 -4.48 -4.90 9.26
CA LEU A 110 -5.74 -4.26 9.65
C LEU A 110 -5.52 -3.08 10.60
N LEU A 111 -4.63 -3.23 11.59
CA LEU A 111 -4.27 -2.19 12.56
C LEU A 111 -3.59 -0.98 11.91
N SER A 112 -3.01 -1.14 10.73
CA SER A 112 -2.41 -0.02 9.99
C SER A 112 -3.48 0.87 9.37
N VAL A 113 -4.60 0.29 8.90
CA VAL A 113 -5.57 1.01 8.06
C VAL A 113 -6.83 1.40 8.84
N LEU A 114 -7.41 0.49 9.62
CA LEU A 114 -8.71 0.71 10.27
C LEU A 114 -8.71 1.90 11.25
N PRO A 115 -7.69 2.12 12.10
CA PRO A 115 -7.70 3.26 13.01
C PRO A 115 -7.73 4.61 12.29
N PHE A 116 -7.04 4.73 11.15
CA PHE A 116 -7.06 5.96 10.35
C PHE A 116 -8.36 6.12 9.56
N MET A 117 -8.97 5.02 9.09
CA MET A 117 -10.34 5.08 8.56
C MET A 117 -11.32 5.61 9.62
N ILE A 118 -11.23 5.12 10.86
CA ILE A 118 -12.07 5.63 11.96
C ILE A 118 -11.79 7.11 12.24
N LEU A 119 -10.52 7.51 12.30
CA LEU A 119 -10.15 8.92 12.48
C LEU A 119 -10.72 9.83 11.39
N ILE A 120 -10.62 9.44 10.12
CA ILE A 120 -11.25 10.16 9.01
C ILE A 120 -12.75 10.28 9.23
N ALA A 121 -13.43 9.17 9.56
CA ALA A 121 -14.87 9.15 9.74
C ALA A 121 -15.31 10.10 10.85
N VAL A 122 -14.60 10.10 11.98
CA VAL A 122 -14.84 11.03 13.10
C VAL A 122 -14.63 12.48 12.70
N ASN A 123 -13.57 12.76 11.92
CA ASN A 123 -13.29 14.11 11.45
C ASN A 123 -14.36 14.59 10.44
N LEU A 124 -14.80 13.72 9.54
CA LEU A 124 -15.89 13.99 8.61
C LEU A 124 -17.23 14.21 9.32
N ALA A 125 -17.47 13.54 10.44
CA ALA A 125 -18.64 13.76 11.29
C ALA A 125 -18.61 15.13 12.01
N GLY A 126 -17.48 15.85 11.99
CA GLY A 126 -17.38 17.20 12.51
C GLY A 126 -17.01 17.30 14.00
N PHE A 127 -16.35 16.29 14.56
CA PHE A 127 -15.87 16.29 15.96
C PHE A 127 -14.76 17.33 16.25
N GLN A 128 -14.18 17.96 15.22
CA GLN A 128 -13.26 19.08 15.37
C GLN A 128 -13.71 20.27 14.53
N ASN A 129 -13.33 21.47 14.97
CA ASN A 129 -13.64 22.72 14.29
C ASN A 129 -13.17 22.64 12.82
N SER A 130 -14.09 22.87 11.91
CA SER A 130 -13.91 22.61 10.48
C SER A 130 -13.17 23.77 9.82
N ALA A 131 -11.92 24.01 10.22
CA ALA A 131 -11.02 24.81 9.40
C ALA A 131 -10.86 24.12 8.04
N ILE A 132 -10.76 24.91 6.97
CA ILE A 132 -10.55 24.43 5.59
C ILE A 132 -9.35 23.47 5.52
N ASP A 133 -8.32 23.73 6.32
CA ASP A 133 -7.08 22.93 6.38
C ASP A 133 -7.31 21.52 6.92
N LEU A 134 -8.22 21.36 7.89
CA LEU A 134 -8.63 20.03 8.38
C LEU A 134 -9.37 19.25 7.27
N MET A 135 -10.17 19.93 6.46
CA MET A 135 -10.88 19.29 5.34
C MET A 135 -9.96 18.85 4.21
N ILE A 136 -8.97 19.67 3.84
CA ILE A 136 -7.97 19.31 2.81
C ILE A 136 -7.10 18.15 3.29
N THR A 137 -6.69 18.18 4.56
CA THR A 137 -5.90 17.10 5.17
C THR A 137 -6.69 15.80 5.20
N ASN A 138 -7.97 15.85 5.60
CA ASN A 138 -8.85 14.68 5.58
C ASN A 138 -9.09 14.15 4.16
N PHE A 139 -9.14 15.02 3.15
CA PHE A 139 -9.29 14.62 1.76
C PHE A 139 -8.08 13.83 1.27
N ALA A 140 -6.88 14.38 1.45
CA ALA A 140 -5.63 13.74 1.05
C ALA A 140 -5.45 12.39 1.75
N LEU A 141 -5.77 12.33 3.05
CA LEU A 141 -5.67 11.11 3.85
C LEU A 141 -6.72 10.07 3.42
N SER A 142 -7.95 10.48 3.13
CA SER A 142 -9.02 9.61 2.61
C SER A 142 -8.68 9.03 1.25
N TYR A 143 -8.18 9.86 0.33
CA TYR A 143 -7.79 9.43 -1.02
C TYR A 143 -6.63 8.42 -0.96
N SER A 144 -5.62 8.68 -0.13
CA SER A 144 -4.48 7.78 0.06
C SER A 144 -4.90 6.43 0.65
N ILE A 145 -5.89 6.45 1.55
CA ILE A 145 -6.43 5.24 2.18
C ILE A 145 -7.18 4.33 1.21
N ILE A 146 -7.72 4.85 0.09
CA ILE A 146 -8.39 4.00 -0.92
C ILE A 146 -7.42 2.94 -1.44
N TYR A 147 -6.20 3.36 -1.82
CA TYR A 147 -5.21 2.47 -2.40
C TYR A 147 -4.74 1.44 -1.38
N VAL A 148 -4.33 1.89 -0.19
CA VAL A 148 -3.85 0.96 0.84
C VAL A 148 -4.97 0.05 1.33
N GLY A 149 -6.16 0.59 1.56
CA GLY A 149 -7.35 -0.17 1.94
C GLY A 149 -7.72 -1.24 0.91
N LEU A 150 -7.53 -1.00 -0.39
CA LEU A 150 -7.78 -2.01 -1.41
C LEU A 150 -6.89 -3.25 -1.22
N PHE A 151 -5.62 -3.05 -0.89
CA PHE A 151 -4.69 -4.14 -0.63
C PHE A 151 -4.95 -4.86 0.70
N THR A 152 -5.56 -4.18 1.68
CA THR A 152 -5.72 -4.72 3.03
C THR A 152 -7.10 -5.33 3.30
N ILE A 153 -8.18 -4.59 3.06
CA ILE A 153 -9.57 -5.02 3.31
C ILE A 153 -10.27 -5.52 2.04
N GLY A 154 -9.62 -5.36 0.88
CA GLY A 154 -10.11 -5.88 -0.40
C GLY A 154 -11.16 -4.99 -1.05
N ARG A 155 -11.64 -5.42 -2.23
CA ARG A 155 -12.57 -4.65 -3.08
C ARG A 155 -13.87 -4.32 -2.35
N LEU A 156 -14.50 -5.33 -1.75
CA LEU A 156 -15.76 -5.13 -1.02
C LEU A 156 -15.56 -4.18 0.16
N GLY A 157 -14.46 -4.31 0.89
CA GLY A 157 -14.12 -3.41 2.00
C GLY A 157 -13.97 -1.96 1.55
N ILE A 158 -13.31 -1.71 0.41
CA ILE A 158 -13.18 -0.36 -0.15
C ILE A 158 -14.51 0.20 -0.66
N VAL A 159 -15.36 -0.61 -1.25
CA VAL A 159 -16.70 -0.17 -1.67
C VAL A 159 -17.53 0.23 -0.46
N ILE A 160 -17.50 -0.56 0.61
CA ILE A 160 -18.16 -0.24 1.88
C ILE A 160 -17.58 1.04 2.47
N TRP A 161 -16.26 1.17 2.53
CA TRP A 161 -15.58 2.36 3.04
C TRP A 161 -15.97 3.63 2.25
N TYR A 162 -15.98 3.53 0.93
CA TYR A 162 -16.42 4.61 0.07
C TYR A 162 -17.88 5.01 0.36
N ALA A 163 -18.79 4.03 0.51
CA ALA A 163 -20.17 4.30 0.89
C ALA A 163 -20.27 5.00 2.27
N VAL A 164 -19.47 4.59 3.25
CA VAL A 164 -19.41 5.25 4.58
C VAL A 164 -19.00 6.72 4.44
N VAL A 165 -17.95 7.01 3.66
CA VAL A 165 -17.50 8.40 3.42
C VAL A 165 -18.58 9.22 2.73
N LEU A 166 -19.26 8.67 1.73
CA LEU A 166 -20.37 9.35 1.04
C LEU A 166 -21.52 9.69 1.98
N VAL A 167 -21.96 8.71 2.78
CA VAL A 167 -23.05 8.88 3.74
C VAL A 167 -22.68 9.94 4.77
N LEU A 168 -21.46 9.93 5.31
CA LEU A 168 -20.99 10.95 6.24
C LEU A 168 -20.94 12.34 5.61
N LEU A 169 -20.44 12.46 4.38
CA LEU A 169 -20.42 13.74 3.66
C LEU A 169 -21.83 14.29 3.47
N ILE A 170 -22.79 13.45 3.06
CA ILE A 170 -24.18 13.85 2.88
C ILE A 170 -24.78 14.29 4.22
N ILE A 171 -24.67 13.47 5.26
CA ILE A 171 -25.20 13.78 6.59
C ILE A 171 -24.62 15.10 7.12
N THR A 172 -23.29 15.23 7.15
CA THR A 172 -22.63 16.43 7.67
C THR A 172 -22.99 17.68 6.86
N THR A 173 -23.22 17.54 5.55
CA THR A 173 -23.66 18.64 4.69
C THR A 173 -25.12 19.00 4.95
N THR A 174 -26.02 18.02 5.08
CA THR A 174 -27.43 18.26 5.40
C THR A 174 -27.62 18.92 6.77
N ILE A 175 -26.82 18.54 7.77
CA ILE A 175 -26.93 19.10 9.13
C ILE A 175 -26.52 20.58 9.18
N LYS A 176 -25.45 20.97 8.45
CA LYS A 176 -24.93 22.34 8.52
C LYS A 176 -25.39 23.26 7.37
N GLY A 177 -26.03 22.71 6.33
CA GLY A 177 -26.48 23.45 5.15
C GLY A 177 -25.49 23.41 3.98
N TRP A 178 -26.03 23.42 2.75
CA TRP A 178 -25.25 23.37 1.50
C TRP A 178 -24.51 24.68 1.21
N ASP A 179 -25.09 25.80 1.64
CA ASP A 179 -24.55 27.14 1.48
C ASP A 179 -23.60 27.54 2.63
N TYR A 180 -23.28 26.60 3.53
CA TYR A 180 -22.35 26.87 4.61
C TYR A 180 -20.97 27.22 4.06
N GLU A 181 -20.46 28.36 4.48
CA GLU A 181 -19.14 28.87 4.17
C GLU A 181 -18.19 28.64 5.34
N TYR A 182 -16.97 28.20 5.03
CA TYR A 182 -15.94 28.05 6.04
C TYR A 182 -15.24 29.38 6.28
N HIS A 183 -15.35 29.88 7.51
CA HIS A 183 -14.69 31.10 7.96
C HIS A 183 -13.65 30.76 9.04
N PHE A 184 -12.52 31.47 9.08
CA PHE A 184 -11.59 31.48 10.22
C PHE A 184 -12.10 32.39 11.35
N LEU A 185 -13.43 32.44 11.50
CA LEU A 185 -14.16 33.21 12.48
C LEU A 185 -14.79 32.22 13.46
N THR A 186 -15.03 32.64 14.69
CA THR A 186 -15.87 31.85 15.60
C THR A 186 -17.26 31.66 14.98
N ASN A 187 -17.98 30.58 15.36
CA ASN A 187 -19.33 30.33 14.83
C ASN A 187 -20.26 31.54 15.01
N ARG A 188 -20.09 32.31 16.11
CA ARG A 188 -20.86 33.51 16.38
C ARG A 188 -20.51 34.64 15.42
N GLU A 189 -19.21 34.89 15.20
CA GLU A 189 -18.74 35.91 14.26
C GLU A 189 -19.10 35.58 12.81
N ALA A 190 -19.07 34.31 12.42
CA ALA A 190 -19.51 33.87 11.10
C ALA A 190 -21.03 34.10 10.89
N LEU A 191 -21.85 33.75 11.89
CA LEU A 191 -23.29 34.02 11.86
C LEU A 191 -23.59 35.53 11.84
N GLU A 192 -22.96 36.31 12.71
CA GLU A 192 -23.10 37.77 12.74
C GLU A 192 -22.67 38.40 11.41
N TYR A 193 -21.60 37.91 10.78
CA TYR A 193 -21.15 38.37 9.47
C TYR A 193 -22.17 38.04 8.37
N GLN A 194 -22.71 36.81 8.35
CA GLN A 194 -23.73 36.38 7.39
C GLN A 194 -25.05 37.15 7.56
N GLU A 195 -25.48 37.39 8.81
CA GLU A 195 -26.67 38.18 9.11
C GLU A 195 -26.51 39.63 8.65
N ARG A 196 -25.34 40.24 8.87
CA ARG A 196 -25.03 41.59 8.38
C ARG A 196 -24.99 41.66 6.85
N LEU A 197 -24.46 40.63 6.19
CA LEU A 197 -24.48 40.50 4.74
C LEU A 197 -25.91 40.40 4.20
N ALA A 198 -26.74 39.53 4.79
CA ALA A 198 -28.14 39.37 4.41
C ALA A 198 -28.97 40.65 4.67
N ALA A 199 -28.64 41.41 5.71
CA ALA A 199 -29.24 42.69 6.02
C ALA A 199 -28.74 43.86 5.14
N GLY A 200 -27.74 43.63 4.27
CA GLY A 200 -27.19 44.66 3.39
C GLY A 200 -26.31 45.69 4.10
N ASP A 201 -25.64 45.32 5.20
CA ASP A 201 -24.72 46.21 5.91
C ASP A 201 -23.56 46.65 4.99
N PRO A 202 -23.38 47.96 4.74
CA PRO A 202 -22.32 48.48 3.88
C PRO A 202 -20.91 48.03 4.29
N ALA A 203 -20.65 47.83 5.59
CA ALA A 203 -19.35 47.38 6.07
C ALA A 203 -19.09 45.91 5.72
N ALA A 204 -20.13 45.08 5.76
CA ALA A 204 -20.04 43.67 5.42
C ALA A 204 -19.86 43.47 3.90
N LEU A 205 -20.59 44.25 3.09
CA LEU A 205 -20.47 44.26 1.63
C LEU A 205 -19.10 44.76 1.16
N ALA A 206 -18.59 45.85 1.75
CA ALA A 206 -17.25 46.35 1.43
C ALA A 206 -16.15 45.32 1.77
N ARG A 207 -16.33 44.57 2.86
CA ARG A 207 -15.42 43.49 3.23
C ARG A 207 -15.52 42.30 2.28
N GLU A 208 -16.72 41.93 1.83
CA GLU A 208 -16.91 40.86 0.84
C GLU A 208 -16.27 41.22 -0.50
N GLU A 209 -16.43 42.46 -0.98
CA GLU A 209 -15.79 42.95 -2.20
C GLU A 209 -14.26 42.98 -2.06
N GLN A 210 -13.73 43.36 -0.89
CA GLN A 210 -12.29 43.27 -0.64
C GLN A 210 -11.79 41.82 -0.71
N LEU A 211 -12.52 40.87 -0.10
CA LEU A 211 -12.18 39.45 -0.18
C LEU A 211 -12.28 38.92 -1.62
N TRP A 212 -13.21 39.45 -2.41
CA TRP A 212 -13.36 39.16 -3.83
C TRP A 212 -12.12 39.58 -4.62
N GLN A 213 -11.68 40.83 -4.45
CA GLN A 213 -10.51 41.38 -5.14
C GLN A 213 -9.20 40.72 -4.73
N GLU A 214 -9.10 40.28 -3.46
CA GLU A 214 -7.94 39.52 -2.97
C GLU A 214 -7.97 38.03 -3.34
N GLY A 215 -9.03 37.55 -4.01
CA GLY A 215 -9.19 36.14 -4.40
C GLY A 215 -9.41 35.20 -3.21
N LYS A 216 -9.83 35.73 -2.05
CA LYS A 216 -10.03 35.01 -0.78
C LYS A 216 -11.50 34.71 -0.50
N ARG A 217 -12.32 34.56 -1.54
CA ARG A 217 -13.74 34.25 -1.38
C ARG A 217 -13.90 32.96 -0.60
N HIS A 218 -14.83 32.97 0.35
CA HIS A 218 -15.21 31.76 1.06
C HIS A 218 -15.71 30.71 0.08
N THR A 219 -15.17 29.51 0.19
CA THR A 219 -15.59 28.42 -0.68
C THR A 219 -16.78 27.73 -0.04
N THR A 220 -17.89 27.62 -0.76
CA THR A 220 -19.08 26.94 -0.25
C THR A 220 -18.79 25.46 -0.02
N ARG A 221 -19.41 24.90 1.02
CA ARG A 221 -19.34 23.48 1.30
C ARG A 221 -19.78 22.62 0.12
N ALA A 222 -20.81 23.04 -0.61
CA ALA A 222 -21.26 22.35 -1.81
C ALA A 222 -20.12 22.08 -2.80
N ARG A 223 -19.26 23.07 -3.05
CA ARG A 223 -18.09 22.90 -3.93
C ARG A 223 -17.12 21.86 -3.37
N TYR A 224 -16.88 21.84 -2.06
CA TYR A 224 -16.04 20.82 -1.42
C TYR A 224 -16.62 19.41 -1.54
N VAL A 225 -17.92 19.24 -1.30
CA VAL A 225 -18.60 17.94 -1.42
C VAL A 225 -18.49 17.45 -2.86
N ILE A 226 -18.69 18.31 -3.86
CA ILE A 226 -18.56 17.96 -5.28
C ILE A 226 -17.12 17.53 -5.61
N VAL A 227 -16.11 18.27 -5.15
CA VAL A 227 -14.70 17.90 -5.34
C VAL A 227 -14.40 16.55 -4.70
N TRP A 228 -14.81 16.35 -3.45
CA TRP A 228 -14.65 15.06 -2.75
C TRP A 228 -15.33 13.93 -3.52
N LEU A 229 -16.58 14.12 -3.95
CA LEU A 229 -17.33 13.13 -4.73
C LEU A 229 -16.57 12.75 -6.01
N ILE A 230 -16.13 13.71 -6.80
CA ILE A 230 -15.46 13.45 -8.09
C ILE A 230 -14.14 12.71 -7.86
N PHE A 231 -13.26 13.24 -7.00
CA PHE A 231 -11.92 12.68 -6.84
C PHE A 231 -11.92 11.36 -6.05
N MET A 232 -12.77 11.20 -5.04
CA MET A 232 -12.91 9.91 -4.35
C MET A 232 -13.46 8.85 -5.30
N SER A 233 -14.46 9.19 -6.12
CA SER A 233 -14.98 8.27 -7.15
C SER A 233 -13.86 7.87 -8.11
N PHE A 234 -13.12 8.85 -8.64
CA PHE A 234 -12.00 8.59 -9.54
C PHE A 234 -10.95 7.68 -8.88
N GLY A 235 -10.55 7.97 -7.64
CA GLY A 235 -9.61 7.14 -6.88
C GLY A 235 -10.11 5.72 -6.68
N VAL A 236 -11.38 5.54 -6.31
CA VAL A 236 -11.99 4.21 -6.15
C VAL A 236 -12.06 3.47 -7.48
N PHE A 237 -12.47 4.11 -8.58
CA PHE A 237 -12.53 3.48 -9.89
C PHE A 237 -11.13 3.05 -10.37
N VAL A 238 -10.12 3.92 -10.25
CA VAL A 238 -8.74 3.59 -10.59
C VAL A 238 -8.25 2.43 -9.74
N ALA A 239 -8.42 2.49 -8.41
CA ALA A 239 -8.02 1.43 -7.50
C ALA A 239 -8.72 0.10 -7.86
N LEU A 240 -10.04 0.10 -8.08
CA LEU A 240 -10.80 -1.09 -8.45
C LEU A 240 -10.40 -1.66 -9.82
N SER A 241 -10.01 -0.82 -10.78
CA SER A 241 -9.48 -1.27 -12.08
C SER A 241 -8.13 -1.99 -11.91
N GLN A 242 -7.24 -1.45 -11.06
CA GLN A 242 -5.94 -2.05 -10.76
C GLN A 242 -6.07 -3.29 -9.87
N ALA A 243 -7.12 -3.40 -9.05
CA ALA A 243 -7.40 -4.57 -8.23
C ALA A 243 -7.43 -5.86 -9.06
N ASN A 244 -7.94 -5.79 -10.28
CA ASN A 244 -7.95 -6.92 -11.22
C ASN A 244 -6.53 -7.29 -11.68
N LEU A 245 -5.66 -6.32 -11.93
CA LEU A 245 -4.26 -6.56 -12.32
C LEU A 245 -3.47 -7.20 -11.18
N ILE A 246 -3.60 -6.68 -9.97
CA ILE A 246 -2.95 -7.21 -8.77
C ILE A 246 -3.42 -8.63 -8.48
N LYS A 247 -4.74 -8.87 -8.54
CA LYS A 247 -5.31 -10.20 -8.34
C LYS A 247 -4.85 -11.16 -9.44
N ARG A 248 -4.78 -10.71 -10.70
CA ARG A 248 -4.31 -11.55 -11.80
C ARG A 248 -2.82 -11.90 -11.64
N ILE A 249 -1.97 -10.97 -11.22
CA ILE A 249 -0.56 -11.24 -10.90
C ILE A 249 -0.44 -12.24 -9.73
N GLN A 250 -1.24 -12.06 -8.67
CA GLN A 250 -1.24 -12.97 -7.52
C GLN A 250 -1.72 -14.38 -7.86
N TRP A 251 -2.67 -14.53 -8.79
CA TRP A 251 -3.21 -15.83 -9.24
C TRP A 251 -2.31 -16.52 -10.28
N MET A 252 -1.67 -15.78 -11.17
CA MET A 252 -0.75 -16.34 -12.17
C MET A 252 0.57 -16.81 -11.54
N LEU A 253 1.01 -16.20 -10.43
CA LEU A 253 2.26 -16.55 -9.75
C LEU A 253 2.36 -18.04 -9.37
N PRO A 254 1.40 -18.65 -8.65
CA PRO A 254 1.47 -20.07 -8.30
C PRO A 254 1.36 -20.99 -9.52
N GLU A 255 0.62 -20.59 -10.55
CA GLU A 255 0.47 -21.35 -11.80
C GLU A 255 1.78 -21.39 -12.59
N VAL A 256 2.44 -20.24 -12.75
CA VAL A 256 3.77 -20.13 -13.36
C VAL A 256 4.82 -20.91 -12.56
N ILE A 257 4.77 -20.87 -11.23
CA ILE A 257 5.67 -21.67 -10.39
C ILE A 257 5.46 -23.18 -10.64
N LYS A 258 4.21 -23.63 -10.73
CA LYS A 258 3.87 -25.03 -11.00
C LYS A 258 4.33 -25.46 -12.39
N ASP A 259 4.15 -24.62 -13.40
CA ASP A 259 4.59 -24.90 -14.76
C ASP A 259 6.12 -24.96 -14.86
N ILE A 260 6.82 -24.10 -14.12
CA ILE A 260 8.27 -24.14 -14.01
C ILE A 260 8.75 -25.42 -13.29
N ASP A 261 8.12 -25.80 -12.18
CA ASP A 261 8.46 -27.03 -11.46
C ASP A 261 8.20 -28.27 -12.33
N LEU A 262 7.12 -28.26 -13.12
CA LEU A 262 6.81 -29.30 -14.09
C LEU A 262 7.85 -29.36 -15.22
N ALA A 263 8.26 -28.21 -15.76
CA ALA A 263 9.30 -28.11 -16.78
C ALA A 263 10.65 -28.62 -16.26
N ARG A 264 10.97 -28.35 -14.98
CA ARG A 264 12.15 -28.90 -14.30
C ARG A 264 12.07 -30.42 -14.16
N GLN A 265 10.94 -30.96 -13.73
CA GLN A 265 10.78 -32.42 -13.62
C GLN A 265 10.93 -33.11 -14.98
N LYS A 266 10.31 -32.54 -16.03
CA LYS A 266 10.44 -33.04 -17.40
C LYS A 266 11.87 -32.95 -17.91
N SER A 267 12.61 -31.87 -17.62
CA SER A 267 14.01 -31.75 -18.05
C SER A 267 14.91 -32.79 -17.39
N VAL A 268 14.70 -33.09 -16.10
CA VAL A 268 15.39 -34.17 -15.36
C VAL A 268 15.05 -35.55 -15.92
N GLN A 269 13.77 -35.83 -16.18
CA GLN A 269 13.35 -37.10 -16.77
C GLN A 269 13.93 -37.30 -18.18
N MET A 270 13.92 -36.25 -19.00
CA MET A 270 14.50 -36.29 -20.33
C MET A 270 16.01 -36.57 -20.27
N THR A 271 16.73 -36.01 -19.28
CA THR A 271 18.15 -36.30 -19.09
C THR A 271 18.40 -37.75 -18.71
N LEU A 272 17.56 -38.33 -17.83
CA LEU A 272 17.66 -39.74 -17.45
C LEU A 272 17.34 -40.68 -18.62
N ILE A 273 16.35 -40.35 -19.45
CA ILE A 273 16.01 -41.12 -20.65
C ILE A 273 17.15 -41.07 -21.66
N LEU A 274 17.71 -39.88 -21.91
CA LEU A 274 18.86 -39.72 -22.79
C LEU A 274 20.09 -40.48 -22.24
N GLU A 275 20.38 -40.40 -20.94
CA GLU A 275 21.48 -41.18 -20.34
C GLU A 275 21.26 -42.69 -20.53
N LYS A 276 20.03 -43.20 -20.34
CA LYS A 276 19.70 -44.61 -20.60
C LYS A 276 19.79 -45.01 -22.06
N GLU A 277 19.30 -44.20 -22.99
CA GLU A 277 19.42 -44.46 -24.44
C GLU A 277 20.88 -44.46 -24.89
N PHE A 278 21.69 -43.56 -24.34
CA PHE A 278 23.13 -43.55 -24.60
C PHE A 278 23.84 -44.74 -23.96
N GLU A 279 23.45 -45.18 -22.76
CA GLU A 279 23.98 -46.40 -22.13
C GLU A 279 23.56 -47.67 -22.87
N MET A 280 22.36 -47.72 -23.44
CA MET A 280 21.94 -48.82 -24.32
C MET A 280 22.69 -48.82 -25.66
N LYS A 281 22.92 -47.65 -26.27
CA LYS A 281 23.69 -47.53 -27.53
C LYS A 281 25.19 -47.78 -27.34
N ASN A 282 25.77 -47.35 -26.21
CA ASN A 282 27.19 -47.53 -25.90
C ASN A 282 27.50 -48.76 -25.04
N GLY A 283 26.50 -49.45 -24.49
CA GLY A 283 26.64 -50.77 -23.86
C GLY A 283 27.15 -51.84 -24.83
N ASN A 284 27.16 -51.55 -26.12
CA ASN A 284 27.78 -52.34 -27.18
C ASN A 284 29.19 -51.88 -27.59
N ARG A 285 29.78 -50.87 -26.92
CA ARG A 285 31.18 -50.47 -27.13
C ARG A 285 31.89 -50.23 -25.80
N HIS A 286 32.81 -51.13 -25.48
CA HIS A 286 33.78 -51.03 -24.39
C HIS A 286 34.36 -49.61 -24.26
N CYS A 287 33.88 -48.86 -23.26
CA CYS A 287 34.51 -47.63 -22.81
C CYS A 287 34.81 -47.74 -21.30
N GLY A 288 35.37 -48.87 -20.89
CA GLY A 288 35.89 -49.11 -19.56
C GLY A 288 37.38 -48.82 -19.52
N LYS A 289 37.78 -47.62 -19.05
CA LYS A 289 39.03 -47.39 -18.30
C LYS A 289 39.27 -45.93 -17.86
N ASN A 290 38.59 -44.93 -18.41
CA ASN A 290 38.79 -43.52 -18.04
C ASN A 290 37.72 -42.92 -17.10
N ARG A 291 36.78 -43.73 -16.58
CA ARG A 291 35.64 -43.24 -15.78
C ARG A 291 36.02 -42.91 -14.32
N GLN A 292 37.05 -43.54 -13.75
CA GLN A 292 37.47 -43.31 -12.34
C GLN A 292 38.29 -42.02 -12.17
N ARG A 293 39.17 -41.66 -13.12
CA ARG A 293 40.04 -40.48 -13.00
C ARG A 293 39.30 -39.13 -13.08
N ALA A 294 38.15 -39.07 -13.77
CA ALA A 294 37.38 -37.83 -13.90
C ALA A 294 36.48 -37.53 -12.69
N TYR A 295 36.09 -38.56 -11.92
CA TYR A 295 35.30 -38.38 -10.69
C TYR A 295 36.18 -37.92 -9.52
N GLU A 296 37.43 -38.42 -9.42
CA GLU A 296 38.37 -38.02 -8.37
C GLU A 296 38.83 -36.56 -8.49
N LEU A 297 38.91 -36.02 -9.72
CA LEU A 297 39.26 -34.61 -9.95
C LEU A 297 38.12 -33.61 -9.66
N TYR A 298 36.86 -34.05 -9.69
CA TYR A 298 35.70 -33.16 -9.49
C TYR A 298 35.18 -33.13 -8.05
N VAL A 299 35.32 -34.22 -7.29
CA VAL A 299 34.87 -34.28 -5.89
C VAL A 299 35.91 -33.67 -4.92
N GLY A 300 37.19 -33.63 -5.30
CA GLY A 300 38.26 -33.01 -4.50
C GLY A 300 38.26 -31.47 -4.48
N GLY A 301 37.44 -30.81 -5.31
CA GLY A 301 37.43 -29.34 -5.46
C GLY A 301 36.38 -28.58 -4.66
N TYR A 302 35.43 -29.25 -4.03
CA TYR A 302 34.31 -28.63 -3.29
C TYR A 302 34.36 -28.89 -1.78
N SER A 303 35.56 -29.01 -1.22
CA SER A 303 35.79 -28.99 0.22
C SER A 303 36.95 -28.07 0.56
N GLN A 304 36.80 -26.77 0.27
CA GLN A 304 37.37 -25.65 1.03
C GLN A 304 37.02 -24.32 0.35
N LYS A 305 35.92 -23.69 0.81
CA LYS A 305 35.78 -22.27 1.18
C LYS A 305 34.32 -21.93 1.40
#